data_AF-A0AAU6EC90-F1
#
_entry.id   AF-A0AAU6EC90-F1
#
_cell.length_a   1.000
_cell.length_b   1.000
_cell.length_c   1.000
_cell.angle_alpha   90.00
_cell.angle_beta   90.00
_cell.angle_gamma   90.00
#
_symmetry.space_group_name_H-M   'P 1'
#
loop_
_entity.id
_entity.type
_entity.pdbx_description
1 polymer ?
#
loop_
_entity_poly.entity_id
_entity_poly.type
_entity_poly.pdbx_seq_one_letter_code
_entity_poly.pdbx_strand_id
1 'polypeptide(L)'
;MYPSALFAPVRFLQPVRAFATVALTLIALTSVVSAGTSAMRLLYRESWSWRTVYEWNALYALLLSPVILLFWVLHLLAGIAFVCWLFRARSNAYAISPGVFHRYAAPYLVFGWIAPIVNLFVPKGVVDDILTTSRPGGLPPGTDLYRGRRSGLVWAWWLAGLLWTVTETASVALGNADLTVPETVALVACVPLPIVAGLLAARVVLTITNLQETVRADLMAGGRPRKRLGPPVGSYLGLTTLVVRDYDEAIGFYLHVLGFELLEDTPLGDGKRWVTVRPRGARETALLLARADGPEQEARVGDQTGGRVGLFLHTDDFARDYERLLSAGVVFEEAPRSEPYGRVVVFLDLYGNRWDLFQPADVSPAYG
;
A
#
# COMPACT_ATOMS: atom_id res chain seq x y z
N MET A 1 -16.82 0.37 0.71
CA MET A 1 -16.39 1.64 1.35
C MET A 1 -14.96 1.44 1.83
N TYR A 2 -13.97 1.89 1.05
CA TYR A 2 -12.55 1.67 1.36
C TYR A 2 -11.95 2.94 1.97
N PRO A 3 -11.21 2.85 3.09
CA PRO A 3 -10.51 4.00 3.66
C PRO A 3 -9.23 4.23 2.85
N SER A 4 -9.30 5.14 1.88
CA SER A 4 -8.19 5.60 1.03
C SER A 4 -7.28 6.64 1.71
N ALA A 5 -7.59 7.07 2.93
CA ALA A 5 -6.93 8.21 3.57
C ALA A 5 -5.53 7.95 4.15
N LEU A 6 -5.06 6.69 4.24
CA LEU A 6 -3.81 6.37 4.95
C LEU A 6 -2.60 6.06 4.06
N PHE A 7 -2.80 5.89 2.75
CA PHE A 7 -1.70 5.64 1.83
C PHE A 7 -1.95 6.40 0.52
N ALA A 8 -1.53 7.67 0.50
CA ALA A 8 -1.29 8.36 -0.77
C ALA A 8 -0.38 7.48 -1.65
N PRO A 9 -0.57 7.43 -2.98
CA PRO A 9 0.29 6.65 -3.86
C PRO A 9 1.73 7.16 -3.71
N VAL A 10 2.56 6.37 -3.02
CA VAL A 10 3.94 6.76 -2.74
C VAL A 10 4.68 6.75 -4.08
N ARG A 11 5.05 7.93 -4.58
CA ARG A 11 5.75 8.12 -5.87
C ARG A 11 7.10 7.40 -5.96
N PHE A 12 7.68 6.98 -4.82
CA PHE A 12 8.98 6.32 -4.73
C PHE A 12 8.99 5.25 -3.64
N LEU A 13 9.61 4.09 -3.92
CA LEU A 13 9.81 3.05 -2.91
C LEU A 13 10.61 3.61 -1.73
N GLN A 14 10.10 3.45 -0.51
CA GLN A 14 10.75 3.86 0.73
C GLN A 14 11.94 2.92 1.04
N PRO A 15 13.05 3.43 1.60
CA PRO A 15 14.13 2.56 2.07
C PRO A 15 13.62 1.73 3.25
N VAL A 16 13.83 0.42 3.18
CA VAL A 16 13.37 -0.55 4.21
C VAL A 16 14.54 -1.23 4.91
N ARG A 17 15.74 -1.25 4.29
CA ARG A 17 16.91 -1.95 4.84
C ARG A 17 17.32 -1.49 6.24
N ALA A 18 17.33 -0.18 6.53
CA ALA A 18 17.74 0.32 7.84
C ALA A 18 16.82 -0.17 8.98
N PHE A 19 15.50 -0.10 8.77
CA PHE A 19 14.51 -0.60 9.73
C PHE A 19 14.55 -2.12 9.86
N ALA A 20 14.79 -2.83 8.75
CA ALA A 20 14.98 -4.27 8.75
C ALA A 20 16.19 -4.66 9.62
N THR A 21 17.34 -4.00 9.46
CA THR A 21 18.53 -4.26 10.28
C THR A 21 18.25 -4.09 11.77
N VAL A 22 17.60 -2.99 12.16
CA VAL A 22 17.23 -2.75 13.57
C VAL A 22 16.31 -3.85 14.09
N ALA A 23 15.25 -4.20 13.35
CA ALA A 23 14.32 -5.26 13.74
C ALA A 23 15.01 -6.62 13.86
N LEU A 24 15.89 -6.98 12.92
CA LEU A 24 16.64 -8.24 12.92
C LEU A 24 17.60 -8.36 14.10
N THR A 25 18.33 -7.28 14.40
CA THR A 25 19.24 -7.25 15.56
C THR A 25 18.46 -7.45 16.86
N LEU A 26 17.33 -6.76 17.03
CA LEU A 26 16.48 -6.90 18.20
C LEU A 26 15.85 -8.29 18.29
N ILE A 27 15.35 -8.85 17.19
CA ILE A 27 14.82 -10.23 17.15
C ILE A 27 15.90 -11.24 17.57
N ALA A 28 17.13 -11.12 17.05
CA ALA A 28 18.23 -12.01 17.41
C ALA A 28 18.57 -11.92 18.91
N LEU A 29 18.67 -10.71 19.45
CA LEU A 29 18.91 -10.49 20.88
C LEU A 29 17.78 -11.09 21.73
N THR A 30 16.52 -10.85 21.38
CA THR A 30 15.36 -11.41 22.07
C THR A 30 15.34 -12.94 22.03
N SER A 31 15.65 -13.55 20.89
CA SER A 31 15.73 -15.02 20.76
C SER A 31 16.83 -15.63 21.63
N VAL A 32 18.00 -14.99 21.72
CA VAL A 32 19.10 -15.46 22.59
C VAL A 32 18.73 -15.34 24.07
N VAL A 33 18.19 -14.19 24.48
CA VAL A 33 17.76 -13.99 25.88
C VAL A 33 16.66 -14.99 26.24
N SER A 34 15.69 -15.23 25.35
CA SER A 34 14.64 -16.23 25.56
C SER A 34 15.18 -17.65 25.70
N ALA A 35 16.12 -18.06 24.85
CA ALA A 35 16.72 -19.39 24.96
C ALA A 35 17.50 -19.54 26.27
N GLY A 36 18.20 -18.48 26.70
CA GLY A 36 18.93 -18.43 27.96
C GLY A 36 18.02 -18.54 29.19
N THR A 37 16.89 -17.81 29.23
CA THR A 37 15.93 -17.91 30.35
C THR A 37 15.28 -19.29 30.42
N SER A 38 15.02 -19.92 29.26
CA SER A 38 14.50 -21.29 29.20
C SER A 38 15.52 -22.33 29.63
N ALA A 39 16.79 -22.21 29.22
CA ALA A 39 17.87 -23.09 29.66
C ALA A 39 18.13 -22.96 31.17
N MET A 40 18.11 -21.74 31.71
CA MET A 40 18.29 -21.50 33.14
C MET A 40 17.17 -22.14 33.97
N ARG A 41 15.92 -22.09 33.50
CA ARG A 41 14.78 -22.80 34.12
C ARG A 41 14.98 -24.32 34.15
N LEU A 42 15.51 -24.89 33.07
CA LEU A 42 15.80 -26.33 32.99
C LEU A 42 16.92 -26.74 33.97
N LEU A 43 18.03 -26.00 34.00
CA LEU A 43 19.16 -26.28 34.90
C LEU A 43 18.78 -26.11 36.37
N TYR A 44 17.95 -25.11 36.68
CA TYR A 44 17.40 -24.91 38.02
C TYR A 44 16.59 -26.13 38.49
N ARG A 45 15.87 -26.79 37.57
CA ARG A 45 15.03 -27.95 37.89
C ARG A 45 15.81 -29.21 38.23
N GLU A 46 16.92 -29.49 37.54
CA GLU A 46 17.74 -30.71 37.73
C GLU A 46 18.59 -30.67 39.01
N SER A 47 18.87 -29.49 39.57
CA SER A 47 19.81 -29.29 40.69
C SER A 47 19.19 -29.48 42.09
N TRP A 48 17.97 -30.02 42.20
CA TRP A 48 17.22 -30.07 43.46
C TRP A 48 17.64 -31.20 44.41
N SER A 49 18.12 -30.80 45.59
CA SER A 49 17.96 -31.53 46.87
C SER A 49 17.28 -30.61 47.89
N TRP A 50 16.41 -31.15 48.73
CA TRP A 50 15.43 -30.45 49.59
C TRP A 50 15.97 -29.49 50.66
N ARG A 51 17.30 -29.31 50.83
CA ARG A 51 17.88 -28.55 51.95
C ARG A 51 18.18 -27.06 51.69
N THR A 52 18.03 -26.55 50.47
CA THR A 52 18.50 -25.20 50.09
C THR A 52 17.41 -24.24 49.55
N VAL A 53 16.14 -24.62 49.63
CA VAL A 53 15.01 -24.00 48.91
C VAL A 53 14.81 -22.50 49.19
N TYR A 54 15.01 -22.01 50.42
CA TYR A 54 14.71 -20.62 50.76
C TYR A 54 15.78 -19.60 50.30
N GLU A 55 17.06 -19.91 50.49
CA GLU A 55 18.16 -19.01 50.10
C GLU A 55 18.34 -18.96 48.58
N TRP A 56 18.15 -20.09 47.90
CA TRP A 56 18.26 -20.17 46.44
C TRP A 56 17.06 -19.57 45.71
N ASN A 57 15.85 -19.57 46.29
CA ASN A 57 14.70 -18.89 45.69
C ASN A 57 14.87 -17.36 45.64
N ALA A 58 15.44 -16.76 46.70
CA ALA A 58 15.73 -15.33 46.72
C ALA A 58 16.83 -14.97 45.71
N LEU A 59 17.91 -15.75 45.63
CA LEU A 59 18.99 -15.57 44.66
C LEU A 59 18.51 -15.77 43.21
N TYR A 60 17.71 -16.80 42.96
CA TYR A 60 17.10 -17.07 41.66
C TYR A 60 16.17 -15.93 41.22
N ALA A 61 15.31 -15.44 42.11
CA ALA A 61 14.45 -14.29 41.83
C ALA A 61 15.27 -13.01 41.56
N LEU A 62 16.34 -12.75 42.33
CA LEU A 62 17.24 -11.60 42.14
C LEU A 62 17.99 -11.66 40.79
N LEU A 63 18.41 -12.84 40.36
CA LEU A 63 19.18 -13.02 39.12
C LEU A 63 18.29 -13.08 37.87
N LEU A 64 17.11 -13.69 37.94
CA LEU A 64 16.24 -13.93 36.78
C LEU A 64 15.34 -12.73 36.47
N SER A 65 14.87 -11.98 37.47
CA SER A 65 13.94 -10.86 37.27
C SER A 65 14.49 -9.76 36.36
N PRO A 66 15.77 -9.31 36.50
CA PRO A 66 16.35 -8.34 35.57
C PRO A 66 16.47 -8.87 34.13
N VAL A 67 16.76 -10.17 33.96
CA VAL A 67 16.86 -10.81 32.63
C VAL A 67 15.49 -10.91 31.97
N ILE A 68 14.45 -11.24 32.74
CA ILE A 68 13.06 -11.25 32.27
C ILE A 68 12.61 -9.83 31.89
N LEU A 69 12.91 -8.83 32.72
CA LEU A 69 12.61 -7.43 32.40
C LEU A 69 13.31 -6.99 31.12
N LEU A 70 14.60 -7.31 30.98
CA LEU A 70 15.37 -7.04 29.76
C LEU A 70 14.75 -7.72 28.54
N PHE A 71 14.32 -8.98 28.67
CA PHE A 71 13.61 -9.69 27.61
C PHE A 71 12.36 -8.92 27.16
N TRP A 72 11.49 -8.50 28.08
CA TRP A 72 10.27 -7.77 27.74
C TRP A 72 10.55 -6.41 27.09
N VAL A 73 11.57 -5.68 27.56
CA VAL A 73 12.00 -4.42 26.95
C VAL A 73 12.50 -4.65 25.52
N LEU A 74 13.38 -5.63 25.31
CA LEU A 74 13.88 -5.97 23.97
C LEU A 74 12.75 -6.43 23.04
N HIS A 75 11.80 -7.22 23.55
CA HIS A 75 10.66 -7.71 22.79
C HIS A 75 9.73 -6.57 22.37
N LEU A 76 9.47 -5.60 23.24
CA LEU A 76 8.69 -4.40 22.92
C LEU A 76 9.39 -3.57 21.83
N LEU A 77 10.70 -3.32 21.99
CA LEU A 77 11.49 -2.58 21.00
C LEU A 77 11.53 -3.32 19.65
N ALA A 78 11.68 -4.65 19.66
CA ALA A 78 11.62 -5.49 18.47
C ALA A 78 10.26 -5.35 17.78
N GLY A 79 9.16 -5.39 18.53
CA GLY A 79 7.81 -5.20 18.03
C GLY A 79 7.62 -3.83 17.37
N ILE A 80 8.07 -2.75 18.01
CA ILE A 80 8.00 -1.39 17.45
C ILE A 80 8.81 -1.29 16.15
N ALA A 81 10.07 -1.75 16.16
CA ALA A 81 10.92 -1.72 14.97
C ALA A 81 10.34 -2.55 13.83
N PHE A 82 9.80 -3.73 14.14
CA PHE A 82 9.15 -4.61 13.19
C PHE A 82 7.89 -3.98 12.58
N VAL A 83 7.03 -3.36 13.39
CA VAL A 83 5.82 -2.67 12.91
C VAL A 83 6.19 -1.46 12.04
N CYS A 84 7.18 -0.66 12.43
CA CYS A 84 7.69 0.44 11.60
C CYS A 84 8.21 -0.04 10.24
N TRP A 85 8.98 -1.13 10.24
CA TRP A 85 9.41 -1.80 9.02
C TRP A 85 8.20 -2.32 8.20
N LEU A 86 7.20 -2.91 8.85
CA LEU A 86 6.02 -3.49 8.22
C LEU A 86 5.16 -2.44 7.50
N PHE A 87 4.97 -1.26 8.11
CA PHE A 87 4.27 -0.14 7.46
C PHE A 87 4.99 0.30 6.18
N ARG A 88 6.32 0.46 6.23
CA ARG A 88 7.11 0.84 5.06
C ARG A 88 7.10 -0.26 3.99
N ALA A 89 7.27 -1.50 4.40
CA ALA A 89 7.23 -2.66 3.50
C ALA A 89 5.86 -2.79 2.83
N ARG A 90 4.78 -2.49 3.54
CA ARG A 90 3.42 -2.48 2.98
C ARG A 90 3.21 -1.35 1.97
N SER A 91 3.68 -0.13 2.26
CA SER A 91 3.62 0.98 1.31
C SER A 91 4.37 0.65 0.01
N ASN A 92 5.56 0.03 0.14
CA ASN A 92 6.34 -0.43 -1.00
C ASN A 92 5.61 -1.51 -1.81
N ALA A 93 4.95 -2.46 -1.14
CA ALA A 93 4.15 -3.49 -1.80
C ALA A 93 3.04 -2.90 -2.69
N TYR A 94 2.34 -1.86 -2.23
CA TYR A 94 1.35 -1.15 -3.05
C TYR A 94 1.94 -0.44 -4.26
N ALA A 95 3.15 0.11 -4.13
CA ALA A 95 3.86 0.72 -5.24
C ALA A 95 4.37 -0.31 -6.26
N ILE A 96 4.78 -1.51 -5.81
CA ILE A 96 5.23 -2.61 -6.67
C ILE A 96 4.06 -3.26 -7.41
N SER A 97 2.89 -3.41 -6.76
CA SER A 97 1.69 -4.02 -7.35
C SER A 97 0.48 -3.07 -7.27
N PRO A 98 0.43 -2.02 -8.12
CA PRO A 98 -0.69 -1.07 -8.11
C PRO A 98 -2.03 -1.74 -8.41
N GLY A 99 -3.08 -1.35 -7.68
CA GLY A 99 -4.43 -1.90 -7.88
C GLY A 99 -4.66 -3.29 -7.29
N VAL A 100 -3.71 -3.82 -6.52
CA VAL A 100 -3.91 -5.04 -5.72
C VAL A 100 -4.23 -4.68 -4.28
N PHE A 101 -5.38 -5.15 -3.79
CA PHE A 101 -5.84 -4.85 -2.43
C PHE A 101 -5.41 -5.94 -1.45
N HIS A 102 -4.70 -5.56 -0.39
CA HIS A 102 -4.39 -6.46 0.73
C HIS A 102 -5.63 -6.76 1.56
N ARG A 103 -5.70 -7.97 2.14
CA ARG A 103 -6.88 -8.51 2.83
C ARG A 103 -7.27 -7.74 4.09
N TYR A 104 -6.30 -7.12 4.75
CA TYR A 104 -6.49 -6.44 6.03
C TYR A 104 -6.19 -4.95 5.89
N ALA A 105 -6.99 -4.06 6.50
CA ALA A 105 -6.76 -2.62 6.48
C ALA A 105 -5.51 -2.19 7.27
N ALA A 106 -5.08 -0.93 7.14
CA ALA A 106 -3.89 -0.39 7.80
C ALA A 106 -3.87 -0.57 9.34
N PRO A 107 -4.98 -0.36 10.08
CA PRO A 107 -4.98 -0.52 11.54
C PRO A 107 -4.60 -1.93 12.00
N TYR A 108 -4.87 -2.94 11.18
CA TYR A 108 -4.50 -4.33 11.47
C TYR A 108 -2.99 -4.60 11.43
N LEU A 109 -2.16 -3.66 10.97
CA LEU A 109 -0.70 -3.75 11.15
C LEU A 109 -0.27 -3.62 12.61
N VAL A 110 -1.14 -3.08 13.46
CA VAL A 110 -0.90 -2.93 14.91
C VAL A 110 -1.86 -3.83 15.68
N PHE A 111 -3.17 -3.66 15.48
CA PHE A 111 -4.18 -4.43 16.20
C PHE A 111 -4.14 -5.92 15.90
N GLY A 112 -3.68 -6.28 14.69
CA GLY A 112 -3.43 -7.67 14.33
C GLY A 112 -2.45 -8.36 15.27
N TRP A 113 -1.54 -7.64 15.93
CA TRP A 113 -0.50 -8.23 16.77
C TRP A 113 -0.83 -8.22 18.27
N ILE A 114 -1.86 -7.49 18.69
CA ILE A 114 -2.15 -7.28 20.13
C ILE A 114 -3.46 -7.97 20.54
N ALA A 115 -4.45 -8.05 19.65
CA ALA A 115 -5.75 -8.65 19.96
C ALA A 115 -5.65 -10.19 19.94
N PRO A 116 -5.93 -10.93 21.05
CA PRO A 116 -5.58 -12.35 21.17
C PRO A 116 -6.12 -13.27 20.07
N ILE A 117 -7.40 -13.15 19.71
CA ILE A 117 -8.01 -13.99 18.66
C ILE A 117 -7.46 -13.58 17.29
N VAL A 118 -7.41 -12.27 17.04
CA VAL A 118 -6.96 -11.68 15.77
C VAL A 118 -5.48 -12.01 15.48
N ASN A 119 -4.67 -12.06 16.55
CA ASN A 119 -3.24 -12.38 16.51
C ASN A 119 -2.96 -13.74 15.90
N LEU A 120 -3.88 -14.70 15.97
CA LEU A 120 -3.65 -16.05 15.44
C LEU A 120 -3.56 -16.11 13.91
N PHE A 121 -4.18 -15.16 13.19
CA PHE A 121 -4.33 -15.25 11.73
C PHE A 121 -3.99 -13.96 10.96
N VAL A 122 -4.24 -12.79 11.54
CA VAL A 122 -4.03 -11.51 10.83
C VAL A 122 -2.55 -11.21 10.56
N PRO A 123 -1.63 -11.30 11.55
CA PRO A 123 -0.21 -11.02 11.33
C PRO A 123 0.38 -11.81 10.17
N LYS A 124 0.13 -13.13 10.17
CA LYS A 124 0.54 -14.02 9.10
C LYS A 124 0.00 -13.56 7.75
N GLY A 125 -1.30 -13.27 7.67
CA GLY A 125 -1.94 -12.87 6.42
C GLY A 125 -1.43 -11.54 5.88
N VAL A 126 -1.14 -10.57 6.75
CA VAL A 126 -0.50 -9.29 6.38
C VAL A 126 0.88 -9.51 5.76
N VAL A 127 1.72 -10.33 6.41
CA VAL A 127 3.08 -10.59 5.91
C VAL A 127 3.08 -11.42 4.63
N ASP A 128 2.16 -12.37 4.50
CA ASP A 128 1.95 -13.16 3.28
C ASP A 128 1.52 -12.27 2.10
N ASP A 129 0.62 -11.31 2.32
CA ASP A 129 0.19 -10.34 1.31
C ASP A 129 1.37 -9.48 0.85
N ILE A 130 2.14 -8.92 1.80
CA ILE A 130 3.32 -8.09 1.50
C ILE A 130 4.37 -8.91 0.74
N LEU A 131 4.67 -10.13 1.16
CA LEU A 131 5.64 -10.99 0.47
C LEU A 131 5.19 -11.32 -0.95
N THR A 132 3.91 -11.62 -1.13
CA THR A 132 3.35 -12.02 -2.44
C THR A 132 3.35 -10.85 -3.41
N THR A 133 2.99 -9.65 -2.96
CA THR A 133 2.95 -8.41 -3.75
C THR A 133 4.33 -7.78 -3.96
N SER A 134 5.32 -8.13 -3.14
CA SER A 134 6.72 -7.69 -3.30
C SER A 134 7.52 -8.52 -4.31
N ARG A 135 6.93 -9.56 -4.91
CA ARG A 135 7.64 -10.41 -5.88
C ARG A 135 8.09 -9.60 -7.10
N PRO A 136 9.24 -9.94 -7.71
CA PRO A 136 9.74 -9.24 -8.88
C PRO A 136 8.71 -9.33 -10.01
N GLY A 137 8.42 -8.20 -10.66
CA GLY A 137 7.41 -8.11 -11.72
C GLY A 137 6.02 -7.66 -11.27
N GLY A 138 5.75 -7.62 -9.95
CA GLY A 138 4.46 -7.19 -9.42
C GLY A 138 3.30 -8.11 -9.80
N LEU A 139 2.11 -7.79 -9.31
CA LEU A 139 0.87 -8.49 -9.64
C LEU A 139 -0.05 -7.60 -10.47
N PRO A 140 -0.87 -8.17 -11.38
CA PRO A 140 -1.86 -7.42 -12.14
C PRO A 140 -2.88 -6.71 -11.23
N PRO A 141 -3.38 -5.52 -11.63
CA PRO A 141 -4.49 -4.87 -10.94
C PRO A 141 -5.70 -5.81 -10.84
N GLY A 142 -6.40 -5.78 -9.70
CA GLY A 142 -7.55 -6.66 -9.47
C GLY A 142 -7.22 -8.11 -9.10
N THR A 143 -5.95 -8.46 -8.91
CA THR A 143 -5.56 -9.79 -8.42
C THR A 143 -6.17 -10.08 -7.05
N ASP A 144 -6.92 -11.17 -6.94
CA ASP A 144 -7.52 -11.64 -5.69
C ASP A 144 -6.51 -12.42 -4.83
N LEU A 145 -6.02 -11.78 -3.76
CA LEU A 145 -5.10 -12.39 -2.80
C LEU A 145 -5.73 -13.48 -1.94
N TYR A 146 -7.06 -13.61 -1.87
CA TYR A 146 -7.71 -14.70 -1.14
C TYR A 146 -7.51 -16.07 -1.82
N ARG A 147 -7.35 -16.08 -3.15
CA ARG A 147 -7.19 -17.30 -3.97
C ARG A 147 -5.73 -17.64 -4.31
N GLY A 148 -4.78 -16.79 -3.93
CA GLY A 148 -3.37 -16.93 -4.26
C GLY A 148 -2.63 -18.07 -3.52
N ARG A 149 -1.55 -18.57 -4.13
CA ARG A 149 -0.65 -19.55 -3.50
C ARG A 149 0.10 -18.91 -2.33
N ARG A 150 -0.11 -19.45 -1.13
CA ARG A 150 0.49 -19.00 0.13
C ARG A 150 1.98 -19.34 0.21
N SER A 151 2.76 -18.51 0.89
CA SER A 151 4.19 -18.77 1.10
C SER A 151 4.41 -19.85 2.17
N GLY A 152 5.07 -20.95 1.78
CA GLY A 152 5.51 -21.98 2.72
C GLY A 152 6.46 -21.44 3.80
N LEU A 153 7.28 -20.44 3.46
CA LEU A 153 8.17 -19.77 4.40
C LEU A 153 7.40 -19.01 5.49
N VAL A 154 6.37 -18.26 5.11
CA VAL A 154 5.54 -17.50 6.07
C VAL A 154 4.77 -18.47 6.97
N TRP A 155 4.33 -19.61 6.44
CA TRP A 155 3.75 -20.68 7.25
C TRP A 155 4.75 -21.29 8.23
N ALA A 156 5.96 -21.66 7.78
CA ALA A 156 6.98 -22.24 8.63
C ALA A 156 7.34 -21.30 9.80
N TRP A 157 7.59 -20.02 9.49
CA TRP A 157 7.82 -19.00 10.51
C TRP A 157 6.67 -18.89 11.50
N TRP A 158 5.44 -18.79 11.01
CA TRP A 158 4.26 -18.59 11.85
C TRP A 158 4.00 -19.79 12.76
N LEU A 159 4.10 -21.01 12.23
CA LEU A 159 3.92 -22.24 13.00
C LEU A 159 5.02 -22.43 14.04
N ALA A 160 6.27 -22.11 13.70
CA ALA A 160 7.38 -22.13 14.67
C ALA A 160 7.16 -21.13 15.81
N GLY A 161 6.67 -19.92 15.49
CA GLY A 161 6.31 -18.91 16.50
C GLY A 161 5.17 -19.37 17.41
N LEU A 162 4.08 -19.89 16.85
CA LEU A 162 2.96 -20.43 17.63
C LEU A 162 3.39 -21.60 18.51
N LEU A 163 4.17 -22.53 17.97
CA LEU A 163 4.69 -23.68 18.72
C LEU A 163 5.56 -23.20 19.87
N TRP A 164 6.46 -22.24 19.62
CA TRP A 164 7.25 -21.62 20.67
C TRP A 164 6.35 -20.99 21.75
N THR A 165 5.37 -20.15 21.40
CA THR A 165 4.45 -19.53 22.36
C THR A 165 3.70 -20.54 23.21
N VAL A 166 3.23 -21.64 22.62
CA VAL A 166 2.53 -22.71 23.36
C VAL A 166 3.50 -23.42 24.31
N THR A 167 4.69 -23.81 23.84
CA THR A 167 5.69 -24.50 24.68
C THR A 167 6.21 -23.63 25.81
N GLU A 168 6.39 -22.33 25.56
CA GLU A 168 6.82 -21.35 26.56
C GLU A 168 5.73 -21.15 27.62
N THR A 169 4.48 -21.00 27.20
CA THR A 169 3.33 -20.86 28.13
C THR A 169 3.16 -22.12 28.98
N ALA A 170 3.26 -23.30 28.36
CA ALA A 170 3.19 -24.57 29.07
C ALA A 170 4.36 -24.72 30.06
N SER A 171 5.59 -24.39 29.66
CA SER A 171 6.78 -24.39 30.51
C SER A 171 6.59 -23.54 31.78
N VAL A 172 6.05 -22.33 31.63
CA VAL A 172 5.74 -21.44 32.76
C VAL A 172 4.64 -22.02 33.66
N ALA A 173 3.55 -22.54 33.07
CA ALA A 173 2.43 -23.10 33.83
C ALA A 173 2.79 -24.38 34.60
N LEU A 174 3.69 -25.20 34.03
CA LEU A 174 4.12 -26.49 34.56
C LEU A 174 5.30 -26.40 35.55
N GLY A 175 5.90 -25.21 35.72
CA GLY A 175 7.12 -25.01 36.50
C GLY A 175 7.10 -25.46 37.98
N ASN A 176 5.93 -25.82 38.53
CA ASN A 176 5.74 -26.26 39.92
C ASN A 176 5.19 -27.71 40.05
N ALA A 177 5.07 -28.47 38.96
CA ALA A 177 4.48 -29.80 38.95
C ALA A 177 5.52 -30.91 38.71
N ASP A 178 5.26 -32.10 39.26
CA ASP A 178 5.97 -33.33 38.87
C ASP A 178 5.62 -33.65 37.41
N LEU A 179 6.60 -33.53 36.52
CA LEU A 179 6.35 -33.66 35.09
C LEU A 179 6.43 -35.10 34.62
N THR A 180 5.47 -35.46 33.79
CA THR A 180 5.48 -36.62 32.92
C THR A 180 6.55 -36.49 31.81
N VAL A 181 6.89 -37.59 31.14
CA VAL A 181 7.85 -37.59 30.02
C VAL A 181 7.45 -36.61 28.89
N PRO A 182 6.17 -36.52 28.46
CA PRO A 182 5.75 -35.54 27.45
C PRO A 182 5.97 -34.08 27.88
N GLU A 183 5.72 -33.76 29.14
CA GLU A 183 5.92 -32.42 29.69
C GLU A 183 7.41 -32.06 29.77
N THR A 184 8.27 -33.03 30.06
CA THR A 184 9.72 -32.87 30.04
C THR A 184 10.25 -32.65 28.62
N VAL A 185 9.70 -33.36 27.62
CA VAL A 185 10.02 -33.15 26.20
C VAL A 185 9.59 -31.76 25.73
N ALA A 186 8.39 -31.30 26.11
CA ALA A 186 7.91 -29.95 25.80
C ALA A 186 8.79 -28.86 26.42
N LEU A 187 9.28 -29.09 27.64
CA LEU A 187 10.18 -28.21 28.35
C LEU A 187 11.56 -28.12 27.66
N VAL A 188 12.11 -29.23 27.17
CA VAL A 188 13.38 -29.21 26.43
C VAL A 188 13.23 -28.52 25.06
N ALA A 189 12.08 -28.71 24.40
CA ALA A 189 11.79 -28.10 23.11
C ALA A 189 11.72 -26.56 23.16
N CYS A 190 11.41 -25.94 24.31
CA CYS A 190 11.30 -24.48 24.42
C CYS A 190 12.64 -23.74 24.26
N VAL A 191 13.78 -24.43 24.34
CA VAL A 191 15.12 -23.83 24.19
C VAL A 191 15.48 -23.54 22.73
N PRO A 192 15.39 -24.50 21.77
CA PRO A 192 15.73 -24.22 20.36
C PRO A 192 14.64 -23.47 19.58
N LEU A 193 13.35 -23.62 19.96
CA LEU A 193 12.23 -23.02 19.24
C LEU A 193 12.26 -21.48 19.07
N PRO A 194 12.63 -20.64 20.07
CA PRO A 194 12.74 -19.20 19.88
C PRO A 194 13.82 -18.80 18.87
N ILE A 195 14.91 -19.57 18.78
CA ILE A 195 15.98 -19.36 17.81
C ILE A 195 15.47 -19.72 16.41
N VAL A 196 14.80 -20.87 16.25
CA VAL A 196 14.22 -21.30 14.98
C VAL A 196 13.17 -20.29 14.48
N ALA A 197 12.27 -19.86 15.35
CA ALA A 197 11.26 -18.85 15.03
C ALA A 197 11.91 -17.51 14.62
N GLY A 198 12.94 -17.07 15.36
CA GLY A 198 13.70 -15.86 15.06
C GLY A 198 14.44 -15.93 13.72
N LEU A 199 15.08 -17.06 13.39
CA LEU A 199 15.75 -17.27 12.11
C LEU A 199 14.77 -17.30 10.93
N LEU A 200 13.61 -17.92 11.10
CA LEU A 200 12.55 -17.92 10.09
C LEU A 200 11.93 -16.53 9.90
N ALA A 201 11.71 -15.78 11.00
CA ALA A 201 11.29 -14.37 10.95
C ALA A 201 12.32 -13.53 10.20
N ALA A 202 13.60 -13.73 10.51
CA ALA A 202 14.70 -13.05 9.85
C ALA A 202 14.75 -13.36 8.36
N ARG A 203 14.56 -14.63 7.99
CA ARG A 203 14.48 -15.04 6.59
C ARG A 203 13.32 -14.38 5.86
N VAL A 204 12.15 -14.24 6.49
CA VAL A 204 10.99 -13.53 5.91
C VAL A 204 11.31 -12.04 5.70
N VAL A 205 11.78 -11.35 6.74
CA VAL A 205 12.14 -9.92 6.70
C VAL A 205 13.20 -9.66 5.64
N LEU A 206 14.27 -10.47 5.60
CA LEU A 206 15.32 -10.36 4.58
C LEU A 206 14.79 -10.65 3.18
N THR A 207 13.89 -11.61 3.01
CA THR A 207 13.29 -11.91 1.70
C THR A 207 12.52 -10.71 1.18
N ILE A 208 11.61 -10.16 1.98
CA ILE A 208 10.80 -8.99 1.61
C ILE A 208 11.71 -7.79 1.36
N THR A 209 12.66 -7.53 2.26
CA THR A 209 13.58 -6.39 2.16
C THR A 209 14.43 -6.48 0.90
N ASN A 210 15.02 -7.64 0.59
CA ASN A 210 15.83 -7.81 -0.61
C ASN A 210 14.99 -7.66 -1.88
N LEU A 211 13.80 -8.25 -1.92
CA LEU A 211 12.89 -8.09 -3.06
C LEU A 211 12.58 -6.62 -3.34
N GLN A 212 12.25 -5.85 -2.31
CA GLN A 212 11.88 -4.44 -2.46
C GLN A 212 13.09 -3.55 -2.76
N GLU A 213 14.24 -3.79 -2.13
CA GLU A 213 15.47 -3.03 -2.38
C GLU A 213 16.06 -3.33 -3.77
N THR A 214 15.90 -4.55 -4.30
CA THR A 214 16.27 -4.85 -5.70
C THR A 214 15.42 -4.05 -6.67
N VAL A 215 14.09 -4.04 -6.51
CA VAL A 215 13.21 -3.22 -7.36
C VAL A 215 13.53 -1.74 -7.22
N ARG A 216 13.79 -1.25 -6.01
CA ARG A 216 14.20 0.14 -5.75
C ARG A 216 15.54 0.46 -6.44
N ALA A 217 16.54 -0.41 -6.33
CA ALA A 217 17.84 -0.21 -6.96
C ALA A 217 17.72 -0.18 -8.50
N ASP A 218 16.92 -1.08 -9.09
CA ASP A 218 16.65 -1.10 -10.53
C ASP A 218 16.02 0.22 -11.00
N LEU A 219 15.03 0.74 -10.25
CA LEU A 219 14.40 2.03 -10.52
C LEU A 219 15.37 3.21 -10.40
N MET A 220 16.24 3.21 -9.38
CA MET A 220 17.20 4.29 -9.13
C MET A 220 18.39 4.28 -10.11
N ALA A 221 18.78 3.12 -10.63
CA ALA A 221 19.88 2.97 -11.58
C ALA A 221 19.51 3.36 -13.02
N GLY A 222 18.30 3.90 -13.26
CA GLY A 222 17.79 4.15 -14.61
C GLY A 222 17.55 2.87 -15.41
N GLY A 223 17.59 1.71 -14.74
CA GLY A 223 17.31 0.40 -15.32
C GLY A 223 15.84 0.35 -15.73
N ARG A 224 15.57 0.45 -17.03
CA ARG A 224 14.23 0.20 -17.56
C ARG A 224 13.77 -1.17 -17.02
N PRO A 225 12.64 -1.25 -16.28
CA PRO A 225 12.19 -2.51 -15.72
C PRO A 225 12.03 -3.53 -16.85
N ARG A 226 12.51 -4.76 -16.63
CA ARG A 226 12.21 -5.90 -17.51
C ARG A 226 10.67 -6.00 -17.65
N LYS A 227 10.15 -5.52 -18.80
CA LYS A 227 8.83 -5.77 -19.42
C LYS A 227 8.13 -7.01 -18.79
N ARG A 228 6.87 -7.00 -18.31
CA ARG A 228 5.64 -6.27 -18.68
C ARG A 228 4.61 -6.32 -17.53
N LEU A 229 3.83 -5.26 -17.36
CA LEU A 229 2.41 -5.31 -16.97
C LEU A 229 1.69 -4.06 -17.51
N GLY A 230 0.76 -4.27 -18.46
CA GLY A 230 -0.01 -3.26 -19.20
C GLY A 230 0.46 -3.02 -20.65
N PRO A 231 -0.44 -2.71 -21.63
CA PRO A 231 -0.01 -2.08 -22.87
C PRO A 231 0.76 -0.79 -22.50
N PRO A 232 1.75 -0.37 -23.31
CA PRO A 232 2.60 0.75 -22.94
C PRO A 232 1.70 1.97 -22.74
N VAL A 233 1.55 2.44 -21.51
CA VAL A 233 1.33 3.86 -21.36
C VAL A 233 2.73 4.44 -21.50
N GLY A 234 3.04 4.94 -22.70
CA GLY A 234 4.17 5.86 -22.83
C GLY A 234 4.01 7.03 -21.85
N SER A 235 4.97 7.95 -21.80
CA SER A 235 4.69 9.23 -21.14
C SER A 235 3.39 9.81 -21.71
N TYR A 236 2.41 10.07 -20.86
CA TYR A 236 1.12 10.66 -21.22
C TYR A 236 0.86 11.86 -20.33
N LEU A 237 0.05 12.78 -20.84
CA LEU A 237 -0.40 13.93 -20.08
C LEU A 237 -1.53 13.49 -19.16
N GLY A 238 -1.25 13.34 -17.86
CA GLY A 238 -2.26 12.83 -16.91
C GLY A 238 -3.32 13.86 -16.53
N LEU A 239 -2.91 15.11 -16.31
CA LEU A 239 -3.79 16.20 -15.92
C LEU A 239 -3.42 17.48 -16.67
N THR A 240 -4.44 18.18 -17.15
CA THR A 240 -4.33 19.55 -17.64
C THR A 240 -5.13 20.46 -16.72
N THR A 241 -4.49 21.50 -16.20
CA THR A 241 -5.17 22.49 -15.34
C THR A 241 -6.07 23.38 -16.17
N LEU A 242 -7.29 23.58 -15.68
CA LEU A 242 -8.23 24.57 -16.15
C LEU A 242 -8.57 25.50 -14.98
N VAL A 243 -8.22 26.77 -15.11
CA VAL A 243 -8.57 27.83 -14.16
C VAL A 243 -10.06 28.14 -14.28
N VAL A 244 -10.77 28.02 -13.17
CA VAL A 244 -12.22 28.21 -13.07
C VAL A 244 -12.54 29.32 -12.08
N ARG A 245 -13.71 29.96 -12.22
CA ARG A 245 -14.15 31.00 -11.28
C ARG A 245 -14.73 30.40 -10.01
N ASP A 246 -15.51 29.33 -10.13
CA ASP A 246 -16.07 28.58 -9.00
C ASP A 246 -16.05 27.06 -9.28
N TYR A 247 -15.90 26.26 -8.21
CA TYR A 247 -15.81 24.80 -8.36
C TYR A 247 -17.16 24.20 -8.74
N ASP A 248 -18.25 24.59 -8.09
CA ASP A 248 -19.53 23.91 -8.22
C ASP A 248 -20.20 24.26 -9.55
N GLU A 249 -20.07 25.50 -10.03
CA GLU A 249 -20.53 25.88 -11.37
C GLU A 249 -19.77 25.12 -12.47
N ALA A 250 -18.45 24.97 -12.31
CA ALA A 250 -17.62 24.26 -13.28
C ALA A 250 -17.93 22.75 -13.26
N ILE A 251 -18.01 22.14 -12.08
CA ILE A 251 -18.43 20.74 -11.92
C ILE A 251 -19.79 20.52 -12.59
N GLY A 252 -20.77 21.40 -12.32
CA GLY A 252 -22.10 21.32 -12.90
C GLY A 252 -22.07 21.33 -14.44
N PHE A 253 -21.33 22.26 -15.03
CA PHE A 253 -21.18 22.32 -16.49
C PHE A 253 -20.48 21.07 -17.05
N TYR A 254 -19.31 20.70 -16.54
CA TYR A 254 -18.55 19.58 -17.11
C TYR A 254 -19.29 18.24 -16.96
N LEU A 255 -19.98 18.00 -15.85
CA LEU A 255 -20.74 16.77 -15.65
C LEU A 255 -22.07 16.77 -16.42
N HIS A 256 -22.89 17.81 -16.27
CA HIS A 256 -24.27 17.79 -16.74
C HIS A 256 -24.42 18.29 -18.18
N VAL A 257 -23.59 19.24 -18.61
CA VAL A 257 -23.61 19.76 -19.98
C VAL A 257 -22.65 18.96 -20.86
N LEU A 258 -21.39 18.79 -20.47
CA LEU A 258 -20.43 18.03 -21.29
C LEU A 258 -20.50 16.51 -21.09
N GLY A 259 -21.16 16.02 -20.04
CA GLY A 259 -21.36 14.58 -19.82
C GLY A 259 -20.15 13.87 -19.21
N PHE A 260 -19.22 14.61 -18.60
CA PHE A 260 -18.01 14.05 -17.98
C PHE A 260 -18.36 13.31 -16.68
N GLU A 261 -17.38 12.56 -16.17
CA GLU A 261 -17.43 11.97 -14.84
C GLU A 261 -16.49 12.71 -13.88
N LEU A 262 -16.92 12.80 -12.62
CA LEU A 262 -16.10 13.30 -11.52
C LEU A 262 -15.20 12.16 -11.02
N LEU A 263 -13.90 12.41 -11.00
CA LEU A 263 -12.90 11.45 -10.52
C LEU A 263 -12.54 11.69 -9.07
N GLU A 264 -12.37 12.95 -8.70
CA GLU A 264 -11.98 13.34 -7.37
C GLU A 264 -12.52 14.73 -7.04
N ASP A 265 -12.87 14.92 -5.77
CA ASP A 265 -13.29 16.18 -5.19
C ASP A 265 -12.90 16.19 -3.71
N THR A 266 -11.63 16.53 -3.46
CA THR A 266 -11.02 16.42 -2.13
C THR A 266 -10.73 17.82 -1.57
N PRO A 267 -11.21 18.19 -0.38
CA PRO A 267 -10.87 19.48 0.23
C PRO A 267 -9.37 19.53 0.60
N LEU A 268 -8.70 20.64 0.29
CA LEU A 268 -7.27 20.86 0.57
C LEU A 268 -7.00 21.85 1.71
N GLY A 269 -8.06 22.44 2.29
CA GLY A 269 -7.94 23.55 3.26
C GLY A 269 -8.10 24.91 2.59
N ASP A 270 -8.37 25.95 3.39
CA ASP A 270 -8.56 27.34 2.93
C ASP A 270 -9.58 27.50 1.79
N GLY A 271 -10.60 26.64 1.80
CA GLY A 271 -11.64 26.60 0.75
C GLY A 271 -11.16 26.12 -0.62
N LYS A 272 -9.93 25.61 -0.75
CA LYS A 272 -9.40 24.98 -1.98
C LYS A 272 -9.83 23.52 -2.06
N ARG A 273 -10.08 23.03 -3.28
CA ARG A 273 -10.47 21.64 -3.57
C ARG A 273 -9.60 21.09 -4.69
N TRP A 274 -9.23 19.82 -4.58
CA TRP A 274 -8.66 19.04 -5.66
C TRP A 274 -9.80 18.40 -6.44
N VAL A 275 -10.19 19.04 -7.55
CA VAL A 275 -11.33 18.62 -8.36
C VAL A 275 -10.83 18.14 -9.72
N THR A 276 -11.08 16.87 -10.04
CA THR A 276 -10.70 16.32 -11.36
C THR A 276 -11.89 15.67 -12.07
N VAL A 277 -12.03 15.99 -13.35
CA VAL A 277 -13.12 15.49 -14.21
C VAL A 277 -12.57 14.96 -15.54
N ARG A 278 -13.24 14.01 -16.17
CA ARG A 278 -12.85 13.53 -17.51
C ARG A 278 -14.03 13.08 -18.36
N PRO A 279 -13.90 13.03 -19.70
CA PRO A 279 -14.86 12.35 -20.56
C PRO A 279 -15.07 10.89 -20.11
N ARG A 280 -16.31 10.42 -20.15
CA ARG A 280 -16.63 9.02 -19.81
C ARG A 280 -15.87 8.06 -20.71
N GLY A 281 -15.22 7.06 -20.11
CA GLY A 281 -14.45 6.05 -20.82
C GLY A 281 -13.00 6.44 -21.17
N ALA A 282 -12.62 7.72 -21.01
CA ALA A 282 -11.21 8.14 -21.13
C ALA A 282 -10.36 7.53 -20.02
N ARG A 283 -9.09 7.19 -20.30
CA ARG A 283 -8.22 6.52 -19.32
C ARG A 283 -6.99 7.33 -18.93
N GLU A 284 -6.45 8.11 -19.86
CA GLU A 284 -5.15 8.74 -19.74
C GLU A 284 -5.25 10.17 -19.20
N THR A 285 -6.02 11.06 -19.85
CA THR A 285 -6.04 12.50 -19.53
C THR A 285 -7.31 12.90 -18.78
N ALA A 286 -7.16 13.79 -17.80
CA ALA A 286 -8.28 14.45 -17.11
C ALA A 286 -8.04 15.97 -16.96
N LEU A 287 -9.10 16.72 -16.71
CA LEU A 287 -9.02 18.12 -16.34
C LEU A 287 -8.92 18.27 -14.82
N LEU A 288 -7.97 19.08 -14.37
CA LEU A 288 -7.92 19.60 -12.99
C LEU A 288 -8.60 20.96 -12.98
N LEU A 289 -9.78 21.05 -12.35
CA LEU A 289 -10.49 22.31 -12.16
C LEU A 289 -9.84 23.04 -10.99
N ALA A 290 -9.15 24.16 -11.26
CA ALA A 290 -8.45 24.95 -10.27
C ALA A 290 -9.14 26.29 -10.10
N ARG A 291 -9.79 26.53 -8.95
CA ARG A 291 -10.41 27.83 -8.70
C ARG A 291 -9.34 28.92 -8.67
N ALA A 292 -9.57 30.00 -9.41
CA ALA A 292 -8.71 31.16 -9.45
C ALA A 292 -8.43 31.71 -8.03
N ASP A 293 -7.18 32.11 -7.81
CA ASP A 293 -6.69 32.71 -6.58
C ASP A 293 -6.11 34.09 -6.89
N GLY A 294 -6.93 35.12 -6.70
CA GLY A 294 -6.58 36.52 -6.90
C GLY A 294 -6.71 37.04 -8.34
N PRO A 295 -6.55 38.36 -8.53
CA PRO A 295 -6.93 39.05 -9.78
C PRO A 295 -6.19 38.56 -11.03
N GLU A 296 -4.93 38.12 -10.88
CA GLU A 296 -4.15 37.64 -12.01
C GLU A 296 -4.72 36.35 -12.62
N GLN A 297 -5.14 35.40 -11.77
CA GLN A 297 -5.72 34.14 -12.23
C GLN A 297 -7.16 34.32 -12.70
N GLU A 298 -7.93 35.18 -12.01
CA GLU A 298 -9.30 35.54 -12.40
C GLU A 298 -9.32 36.11 -13.82
N ALA A 299 -8.34 36.96 -14.18
CA ALA A 299 -8.20 37.51 -15.53
C ALA A 299 -7.86 36.47 -16.61
N ARG A 300 -7.48 35.24 -16.23
CA ARG A 300 -7.21 34.13 -17.17
C ARG A 300 -8.38 33.19 -17.35
N VAL A 301 -9.44 33.28 -16.54
CA VAL A 301 -10.63 32.44 -16.70
C VAL A 301 -11.26 32.75 -18.05
N GLY A 302 -11.25 31.78 -18.98
CA GLY A 302 -11.72 31.94 -20.35
C GLY A 302 -10.65 32.33 -21.38
N ASP A 303 -9.47 32.80 -20.95
CA ASP A 303 -8.37 33.24 -21.83
C ASP A 303 -7.05 32.46 -21.59
N GLN A 304 -7.18 31.22 -21.15
CA GLN A 304 -6.03 30.40 -20.73
C GLN A 304 -5.10 30.03 -21.89
N THR A 305 -5.61 30.10 -23.12
CA THR A 305 -4.93 29.74 -24.37
C THR A 305 -4.65 30.97 -25.24
N GLY A 306 -4.90 32.19 -24.75
CA GLY A 306 -4.75 33.43 -25.52
C GLY A 306 -5.68 33.46 -26.74
N GLY A 307 -6.94 33.06 -26.54
CA GLY A 307 -7.96 32.99 -27.59
C GLY A 307 -7.84 31.82 -28.60
N ARG A 308 -6.88 30.90 -28.46
CA ARG A 308 -6.76 29.72 -29.35
C ARG A 308 -7.68 28.58 -28.92
N VAL A 309 -8.07 27.70 -29.85
CA VAL A 309 -8.60 26.37 -29.49
C VAL A 309 -7.53 25.62 -28.71
N GLY A 310 -7.86 25.21 -27.48
CA GLY A 310 -6.89 24.58 -26.57
C GLY A 310 -7.21 23.15 -26.18
N LEU A 311 -8.45 22.72 -26.38
CA LEU A 311 -8.94 21.42 -25.91
C LEU A 311 -9.71 20.73 -27.04
N PHE A 312 -9.46 19.42 -27.19
CA PHE A 312 -9.97 18.62 -28.30
C PHE A 312 -10.73 17.43 -27.74
N LEU A 313 -12.04 17.40 -27.94
CA LEU A 313 -12.92 16.35 -27.47
C LEU A 313 -13.26 15.41 -28.64
N HIS A 314 -12.68 14.22 -28.61
CA HIS A 314 -12.98 13.18 -29.59
C HIS A 314 -14.30 12.48 -29.27
N THR A 315 -15.09 12.18 -30.30
CA THR A 315 -16.35 11.41 -30.19
C THR A 315 -16.44 10.33 -31.25
N ASP A 316 -17.23 9.29 -30.96
CA ASP A 316 -17.64 8.23 -31.86
C ASP A 316 -18.92 8.56 -32.65
N ASP A 317 -19.70 9.53 -32.18
CA ASP A 317 -20.96 9.98 -32.80
C ASP A 317 -21.13 11.49 -32.67
N PHE A 318 -20.66 12.18 -33.71
CA PHE A 318 -20.69 13.63 -33.81
C PHE A 318 -22.11 14.17 -33.79
N ALA A 319 -23.05 13.51 -34.46
CA ALA A 319 -24.43 14.01 -34.58
C ALA A 319 -25.13 13.97 -33.21
N ARG A 320 -24.99 12.85 -32.49
CA ARG A 320 -25.53 12.71 -31.12
C ARG A 320 -24.98 13.77 -30.18
N ASP A 321 -23.65 13.93 -30.17
CA ASP A 321 -23.02 14.82 -29.21
C ASP A 321 -23.22 16.30 -29.58
N TYR A 322 -23.23 16.64 -30.88
CA TYR A 322 -23.56 17.99 -31.34
C TYR A 322 -24.99 18.40 -30.96
N GLU A 323 -26.00 17.56 -31.25
CA GLU A 323 -27.41 17.82 -30.89
C GLU A 323 -27.57 17.94 -29.36
N ARG A 324 -26.91 17.07 -28.60
CA ARG A 324 -26.93 17.11 -27.13
C ARG A 324 -26.38 18.45 -26.61
N LEU A 325 -25.23 18.88 -27.10
CA LEU A 325 -24.60 20.14 -26.67
C LEU A 325 -25.43 21.35 -27.12
N LEU A 326 -25.97 21.32 -28.34
CA LEU A 326 -26.84 22.37 -28.88
C LEU A 326 -28.12 22.50 -28.04
N SER A 327 -28.77 21.38 -27.72
CA SER A 327 -29.98 21.36 -26.87
C SER A 327 -29.70 21.81 -25.43
N ALA A 328 -28.47 21.63 -24.95
CA ALA A 328 -28.02 22.12 -23.65
C ALA A 328 -27.60 23.60 -23.65
N GLY A 329 -27.71 24.30 -24.79
CA GLY A 329 -27.43 25.73 -24.91
C GLY A 329 -25.95 26.08 -25.06
N VAL A 330 -25.10 25.13 -25.46
CA VAL A 330 -23.69 25.40 -25.75
C VAL A 330 -23.56 26.30 -26.97
N VAL A 331 -22.68 27.31 -26.88
CA VAL A 331 -22.42 28.25 -27.97
C VAL A 331 -21.39 27.66 -28.93
N PHE A 332 -21.73 27.62 -30.21
CA PHE A 332 -20.83 27.24 -31.30
C PHE A 332 -20.40 28.49 -32.07
N GLU A 333 -19.11 28.59 -32.42
CA GLU A 333 -18.59 29.73 -33.19
C GLU A 333 -18.85 29.59 -34.69
N GLU A 334 -19.19 28.38 -35.14
CA GLU A 334 -19.35 28.04 -36.55
C GLU A 334 -20.31 26.86 -36.73
N ALA A 335 -20.74 26.64 -37.98
CA ALA A 335 -21.47 25.43 -38.33
C ALA A 335 -20.51 24.23 -38.45
N PRO A 336 -20.95 23.00 -38.13
CA PRO A 336 -20.13 21.81 -38.31
C PRO A 336 -19.61 21.66 -39.74
N ARG A 337 -18.30 21.49 -39.88
CA ARG A 337 -17.63 21.27 -41.17
C ARG A 337 -17.16 19.82 -41.30
N SER A 338 -17.11 19.34 -42.54
CA SER A 338 -16.58 18.03 -42.89
C SER A 338 -15.25 18.22 -43.63
N GLU A 339 -14.21 17.58 -43.10
CA GLU A 339 -12.84 17.69 -43.58
C GLU A 339 -12.31 16.28 -43.93
N PRO A 340 -11.25 16.15 -44.74
CA PRO A 340 -10.70 14.85 -45.11
C PRO A 340 -10.28 13.97 -43.91
N TYR A 341 -9.94 14.59 -42.78
CA TYR A 341 -9.53 13.90 -41.55
C TYR A 341 -10.68 13.63 -40.57
N GLY A 342 -11.88 14.17 -40.81
CA GLY A 342 -13.03 13.97 -39.93
C GLY A 342 -14.03 15.13 -39.92
N ARG A 343 -14.97 15.09 -38.99
CA ARG A 343 -15.98 16.13 -38.78
C ARG A 343 -15.64 16.93 -37.52
N VAL A 344 -15.69 18.26 -37.62
CA VAL A 344 -15.28 19.15 -36.52
C VAL A 344 -16.21 20.35 -36.38
N VAL A 345 -16.36 20.86 -35.16
CA VAL A 345 -16.97 22.16 -34.85
C VAL A 345 -16.35 22.75 -33.59
N VAL A 346 -16.11 24.07 -33.60
CA VAL A 346 -15.64 24.82 -32.42
C VAL A 346 -16.82 25.22 -31.54
N PHE A 347 -16.74 24.92 -30.24
CA PHE A 347 -17.68 25.36 -29.22
C PHE A 347 -16.99 26.05 -28.04
N LEU A 348 -17.77 26.78 -27.25
CA LEU A 348 -17.32 27.48 -26.05
C LEU A 348 -17.82 26.77 -24.79
N ASP A 349 -16.94 26.59 -23.81
CA ASP A 349 -17.37 26.20 -22.46
C ASP A 349 -17.99 27.39 -21.69
N LEU A 350 -18.41 27.16 -20.43
CA LEU A 350 -19.07 28.19 -19.62
C LEU A 350 -18.24 29.48 -19.42
N TYR A 351 -16.93 29.43 -19.63
CA TYR A 351 -16.03 30.57 -19.48
C TYR A 351 -15.55 31.14 -20.81
N GLY A 352 -15.98 30.57 -21.94
CA GLY A 352 -15.54 30.99 -23.27
C GLY A 352 -14.22 30.34 -23.72
N ASN A 353 -13.71 29.32 -23.03
CA ASN A 353 -12.58 28.58 -23.59
C ASN A 353 -13.05 27.81 -24.82
N ARG A 354 -12.23 27.80 -25.87
CA ARG A 354 -12.54 27.15 -27.14
C ARG A 354 -12.17 25.68 -27.15
N TRP A 355 -13.12 24.86 -27.58
CA TRP A 355 -13.01 23.41 -27.72
C TRP A 355 -13.35 22.97 -29.13
N ASP A 356 -12.63 21.98 -29.65
CA ASP A 356 -13.06 21.23 -30.83
C ASP A 356 -13.85 19.99 -30.38
N LEU A 357 -15.09 19.85 -30.84
CA LEU A 357 -15.75 18.55 -30.91
C LEU A 357 -15.33 17.90 -32.22
N PHE A 358 -14.70 16.73 -32.16
CA PHE A 358 -14.09 16.10 -33.32
C PHE A 358 -14.43 14.61 -33.42
N GLN A 359 -14.93 14.18 -34.58
CA GLN A 359 -15.03 12.77 -34.93
C GLN A 359 -14.04 12.49 -36.07
N PRO A 360 -13.04 11.59 -35.87
CA PRO A 360 -12.12 11.22 -36.93
C PRO A 360 -12.87 10.54 -38.08
N ALA A 361 -12.40 10.73 -39.31
CA ALA A 361 -12.90 9.98 -40.46
C ALA A 361 -12.62 8.48 -40.27
N ASP A 362 -13.52 7.62 -40.75
CA ASP A 362 -13.29 6.19 -40.79
C ASP A 362 -12.09 5.89 -41.69
N VAL A 363 -10.95 5.60 -41.06
CA VAL A 363 -9.77 5.14 -41.78
C VAL A 363 -10.04 3.70 -42.22
N SER A 364 -10.59 3.52 -43.43
CA SER A 364 -10.45 2.25 -44.12
C SER A 364 -8.94 2.01 -44.31
N PRO A 365 -8.37 0.85 -43.92
CA PRO A 365 -6.96 0.57 -44.14
C PRO A 365 -6.74 0.36 -45.65
N ALA A 366 -6.67 1.46 -46.39
CA ALA A 366 -6.35 1.47 -47.79
C ALA A 366 -4.83 1.62 -47.95
N TYR A 367 -4.23 0.57 -48.50
CA TYR A 367 -2.87 0.43 -49.04
C TYR A 367 -1.73 0.06 -48.09
N GLY A 368 -1.06 -1.05 -48.43
CA GLY A 368 0.37 -1.29 -48.17
C GLY A 368 0.72 -2.72 -47.77
#